data_AF-A0A141R9M1-F1
#
_entry.id   AF-A0A141R9M1-F1
#
_cell.length_a   1.000
_cell.length_b   1.000
_cell.length_c   1.000
_cell.angle_alpha   90.00
_cell.angle_beta   90.00
_cell.angle_gamma   90.00
#
_symmetry.space_group_name_H-M   'P 1'
#
loop_
_entity.id
_entity.type
_entity.pdbx_description
1 polymer ?
#
loop_
_entity_poly.entity_id
_entity_poly.type
_entity_poly.pdbx_seq_one_letter_code
_entity_poly.pdbx_strand_id
1 'polypeptide(L)'
;ILIDPVLGNYAAPFSFLNKAFAGEYPWRAEIMPAIDLLIISHDHYDHLDLATIKALMPKIKRVITPLGVGSHLRYWGMDGAL
;
A
#
# COMPACT_ATOMS: atom_id res chain seq x y z
N ILE A 1 -3.03 9.20 9.27
CA ILE A 1 -2.37 7.89 9.43
C ILE A 1 -3.14 6.90 8.54
N LEU A 2 -2.44 6.03 7.81
CA LEU A 2 -3.02 5.00 6.97
C LEU A 2 -2.32 3.66 7.27
N ILE A 3 -3.08 2.57 7.37
CA ILE A 3 -2.58 1.25 7.79
C ILE A 3 -3.00 0.23 6.75
N ASP A 4 -2.06 -0.61 6.29
CA ASP A 4 -2.27 -1.73 5.38
C ASP A 4 -3.23 -1.43 4.21
N PRO A 5 -3.01 -0.35 3.43
CA PRO A 5 -3.95 0.03 2.39
C PRO A 5 -3.89 -0.96 1.22
N VAL A 6 -5.06 -1.49 0.87
CA VAL A 6 -5.31 -2.20 -0.39
C VAL A 6 -6.51 -1.56 -1.07
N LEU A 7 -6.28 -0.94 -2.22
CA LEU A 7 -7.31 -0.28 -3.04
C LEU A 7 -7.63 -1.07 -4.32
N GLY A 8 -6.93 -2.19 -4.54
CA GLY A 8 -7.18 -3.12 -5.63
C GLY A 8 -8.33 -4.09 -5.34
N ASN A 9 -8.80 -4.78 -6.38
CA ASN A 9 -9.89 -5.76 -6.29
C ASN A 9 -9.39 -7.22 -6.17
N TYR A 10 -8.12 -7.42 -5.83
CA TYR A 10 -7.48 -8.73 -5.71
C TYR A 10 -6.32 -8.67 -4.72
N ALA A 11 -6.07 -9.78 -4.01
CA ALA A 11 -4.97 -9.94 -3.07
C ALA A 11 -4.00 -11.03 -3.59
N ALA A 12 -3.33 -10.72 -4.71
CA ALA A 12 -2.45 -11.65 -5.42
C ALA A 12 -1.48 -10.90 -6.36
N PRO A 13 -0.39 -11.56 -6.82
CA PRO A 13 0.49 -10.99 -7.84
C PRO A 13 -0.17 -10.88 -9.22
N PHE A 14 -1.25 -11.63 -9.45
CA PHE A 14 -1.99 -11.65 -10.70
C PHE A 14 -3.45 -11.29 -10.46
N SER A 15 -3.98 -10.36 -11.25
CA SER A 15 -5.32 -9.77 -11.07
C SER A 15 -6.50 -10.74 -11.18
N PHE A 16 -6.26 -11.94 -11.71
CA PHE A 16 -7.27 -12.99 -11.85
C PHE A 16 -7.30 -13.98 -10.69
N LEU A 17 -6.36 -13.89 -9.74
CA LEU A 17 -6.29 -14.74 -8.55
C LEU A 17 -6.78 -13.99 -7.31
N ASN A 18 -7.35 -14.71 -6.33
CA ASN A 18 -7.80 -14.19 -5.03
C ASN A 18 -8.54 -12.85 -5.13
N LYS A 19 -9.70 -12.85 -5.79
CA LYS A 19 -10.57 -11.68 -5.86
C LYS A 19 -10.95 -11.20 -4.47
N ALA A 20 -10.92 -9.89 -4.27
CA ALA A 20 -11.41 -9.26 -3.06
C ALA A 20 -12.91 -9.54 -2.88
N PHE A 21 -13.35 -9.53 -1.63
CA PHE A 21 -14.77 -9.60 -1.32
C PHE A 21 -15.52 -8.41 -1.93
N ALA A 22 -16.80 -8.62 -2.24
CA ALA A 22 -17.65 -7.53 -2.69
C ALA A 22 -17.77 -6.47 -1.58
N GLY A 23 -17.44 -5.24 -1.91
CA GLY A 23 -17.54 -4.10 -1.01
C GLY A 23 -17.44 -2.81 -1.80
N GLU A 24 -18.18 -1.78 -1.38
CA GLU A 24 -18.03 -0.44 -1.91
C GLU A 24 -17.02 0.30 -1.04
N TYR A 25 -15.85 0.60 -1.61
CA TYR A 25 -14.87 1.46 -0.97
C TYR A 25 -14.81 2.78 -1.72
N PRO A 26 -15.26 3.90 -1.13
CA PRO A 26 -15.35 5.17 -1.84
C PRO A 26 -13.98 5.82 -2.07
N TRP A 27 -12.92 5.28 -1.44
CA TRP A 27 -11.60 5.88 -1.49
C TRP A 27 -10.77 5.35 -2.64
N ARG A 28 -10.12 6.29 -3.34
CA ARG A 28 -9.12 6.00 -4.36
C ARG A 28 -7.83 6.75 -4.03
N ALA A 29 -6.71 6.27 -4.55
CA ALA A 29 -5.41 6.86 -4.28
C ALA A 29 -5.36 8.33 -4.68
N GLU A 30 -6.04 8.71 -5.77
CA GLU A 30 -6.05 10.08 -6.33
C GLU A 30 -6.72 11.09 -5.40
N ILE A 31 -7.76 10.66 -4.66
CA ILE A 31 -8.54 11.54 -3.78
C ILE A 31 -8.07 11.49 -2.32
N MET A 32 -7.11 10.62 -1.98
CA MET A 32 -6.57 10.59 -0.62
C MET A 32 -5.87 11.90 -0.26
N PRO A 33 -6.04 12.43 0.97
CA PRO A 33 -5.26 13.56 1.46
C PRO A 33 -3.79 13.17 1.68
N ALA A 34 -2.97 14.12 2.11
CA ALA A 34 -1.60 13.82 2.55
C ALA A 34 -1.60 12.80 3.69
N ILE A 35 -0.68 11.85 3.65
CA ILE A 35 -0.55 10.75 4.60
C ILE A 35 0.66 11.03 5.50
N ASP A 36 0.42 11.47 6.73
CA ASP A 36 1.51 11.78 7.67
C ASP A 36 2.32 10.57 8.12
N LEU A 37 1.72 9.38 8.05
CA LEU A 37 2.31 8.11 8.42
C LEU A 37 1.56 6.97 7.73
N LEU A 38 2.28 6.17 6.95
CA LEU A 38 1.87 4.85 6.48
C LEU A 38 2.43 3.80 7.44
N ILE A 39 1.60 2.83 7.83
CA ILE A 39 2.03 1.65 8.59
C ILE A 39 1.73 0.42 7.75
N ILE A 40 2.73 -0.45 7.58
CA ILE A 40 2.54 -1.77 6.96
C ILE A 40 2.90 -2.85 7.96
N SER A 41 1.98 -3.77 8.25
CA SER A 41 2.16 -4.84 9.24
C SER A 41 3.03 -5.98 8.75
N HIS A 42 2.85 -6.44 7.50
CA HIS A 42 3.60 -7.54 6.86
C HIS A 42 3.43 -7.51 5.33
N ASP A 43 3.98 -8.50 4.62
CA ASP A 43 4.14 -8.51 3.16
C ASP A 43 3.12 -9.38 2.38
N HIS A 44 2.02 -9.79 3.02
CA HIS A 44 0.94 -10.45 2.28
C HIS A 44 0.19 -9.45 1.39
N TYR A 45 -0.32 -9.93 0.25
CA TYR A 45 -0.96 -9.09 -0.78
C TYR A 45 -2.23 -8.37 -0.32
N ASP A 46 -2.90 -8.85 0.73
CA ASP A 46 -4.04 -8.20 1.36
C ASP A 46 -3.64 -7.08 2.35
N HIS A 47 -2.33 -6.85 2.56
CA HIS A 47 -1.77 -5.77 3.36
C HIS A 47 -0.72 -4.92 2.63
N LEU A 48 -0.04 -5.50 1.63
CA LEU A 48 1.02 -4.88 0.84
C LEU A 48 0.73 -5.06 -0.66
N ASP A 49 -0.03 -4.12 -1.22
CA ASP A 49 -0.34 -4.08 -2.65
C ASP A 49 0.55 -3.07 -3.39
N LEU A 50 1.33 -3.56 -4.36
CA LEU A 50 2.26 -2.75 -5.16
C LEU A 50 1.56 -1.56 -5.85
N ALA A 51 0.39 -1.80 -6.45
CA ALA A 51 -0.33 -0.77 -7.19
C ALA A 51 -0.80 0.35 -6.25
N THR A 52 -1.39 -0.03 -5.12
CA THR A 52 -1.81 0.89 -4.07
C THR A 52 -0.64 1.69 -3.52
N ILE A 53 0.48 1.04 -3.16
CA ILE A 53 1.65 1.74 -2.61
C ILE A 53 2.24 2.74 -3.61
N LYS A 54 2.41 2.35 -4.88
CA LYS A 54 2.93 3.27 -5.90
C LYS A 54 2.03 4.48 -6.13
N ALA A 55 0.71 4.27 -6.15
CA ALA A 55 -0.25 5.35 -6.34
C ALA A 55 -0.29 6.32 -5.15
N LEU A 56 -0.06 5.83 -3.93
CA LEU A 56 -0.04 6.64 -2.71
C LEU A 56 1.33 7.27 -2.41
N MET A 57 2.41 6.75 -2.99
CA MET A 57 3.80 7.16 -2.71
C MET A 57 4.03 8.69 -2.69
N PRO A 58 3.51 9.48 -3.65
CA PRO A 58 3.71 10.94 -3.65
C PRO A 58 3.05 11.68 -2.47
N LYS A 59 2.17 11.00 -1.72
CA LYS A 59 1.38 11.57 -0.62
C LYS A 59 1.90 11.16 0.75
N ILE A 60 2.82 10.21 0.83
CA ILE A 60 3.30 9.61 2.08
C ILE A 60 4.49 10.42 2.62
N LYS A 61 4.39 10.87 3.87
CA LYS A 61 5.47 11.62 4.54
C LYS A 61 6.41 10.74 5.37
N ARG A 62 5.92 9.63 5.91
CA ARG A 62 6.67 8.72 6.81
C ARG A 62 6.14 7.31 6.69
N VAL A 63 7.00 6.31 6.89
CA VAL A 63 6.62 4.89 6.92
C VAL A 63 7.17 4.18 8.15
N ILE A 64 6.33 3.38 8.80
CA ILE A 64 6.75 2.40 9.80
C ILE A 64 6.39 1.01 9.30
N THR A 65 7.37 0.11 9.31
CA THR A 65 7.21 -1.21 8.71
C THR A 65 8.28 -2.20 9.21
N PRO A 66 8.04 -3.53 9.15
CA PRO A 66 9.08 -4.52 9.37
C PRO A 66 10.26 -4.37 8.42
N LEU A 67 11.43 -4.86 8.83
CA LEU A 67 12.68 -4.71 8.07
C LEU A 67 12.58 -5.26 6.63
N GLY A 68 11.94 -6.42 6.46
CA GLY A 68 11.76 -7.07 5.15
C GLY A 68 10.86 -6.26 4.22
N VAL A 69 9.72 -5.79 4.72
CA VAL A 69 8.80 -4.91 3.97
C VAL A 69 9.50 -3.61 3.56
N GLY A 70 10.29 -3.02 4.46
CA GLY A 70 11.08 -1.83 4.13
C GLY A 70 12.03 -2.04 2.93
N SER A 71 12.55 -3.25 2.73
CA SER A 71 13.36 -3.59 1.54
C SER A 71 12.53 -3.61 0.26
N HIS A 72 11.29 -4.11 0.30
CA HIS A 72 10.37 -4.05 -0.83
C HIS A 72 10.01 -2.60 -1.20
N LEU A 73 9.69 -1.77 -0.20
CA LEU A 73 9.34 -0.37 -0.43
C LEU A 73 10.49 0.42 -1.07
N ARG A 74 11.72 0.22 -0.59
CA ARG A 74 12.92 0.82 -1.22
C ARG A 74 13.13 0.32 -2.64
N TYR A 75 12.97 -0.98 -2.87
CA TYR A 75 13.04 -1.56 -4.21
C TYR A 75 11.97 -0.96 -5.16
N TRP A 76 10.81 -0.57 -4.63
CA TRP A 76 9.74 0.09 -5.40
C TRP A 76 9.94 1.59 -5.61
N GLY A 77 11.03 2.17 -5.11
CA GLY A 77 11.39 3.58 -5.31
C GLY A 77 10.96 4.50 -4.17
N MET A 78 10.59 3.96 -3.01
CA MET A 78 10.39 4.79 -1.81
C MET A 78 11.76 5.16 -1.22
N ASP A 79 12.13 6.42 -1.36
CA ASP A 79 13.40 6.92 -0.83
C ASP A 79 13.42 6.85 0.70
N GLY A 80 14.54 6.40 1.26
CA GLY A 80 14.73 6.19 2.71
C GLY A 80 14.84 7.48 3.54
N ALA A 81 14.47 8.64 2.98
CA ALA A 81 14.46 9.93 3.65
C ALA A 81 13.07 10.31 4.22
N LEU A 82 12.26 9.29 4.56
CA LEU A 82 11.00 9.42 5.28
C LEU A 82 11.14 8.86 6.70
#